data_AF-A0A7S0EV42-F1
#
_entry.id   AF-A0A7S0EV42-F1
#
_cell.length_a   1.000
_cell.length_b   1.000
_cell.length_c   1.000
_cell.angle_alpha   90.00
_cell.angle_beta   90.00
_cell.angle_gamma   90.00
#
_symmetry.space_group_name_H-M   'P 1'
#
loop_
_entity.id
_entity.type
_entity.pdbx_description
1 polymer ?
#
loop_
_entity_poly.entity_id
_entity_poly.type
_entity_poly.pdbx_seq_one_letter_code
_entity_poly.pdbx_strand_id
1 'polypeptide(L)'
;LTVHVPSNQPAAISCHLEGEVDGGAAAAPYPAKHVNFSYTQTGVITSVRATLSSAAPVGDYTCACEVVVSDSGAVLRGSKRVLILFNPYLPTDAAYMDSEADRSEYVEMTEGVLFQG
;
A
#
# COMPACT_ATOMS: atom_id res chain seq x y z
N LEU A 1 6.62 8.02 -1.52
CA LEU A 1 6.08 8.88 -2.59
C LEU A 1 6.28 10.32 -2.13
N THR A 2 6.90 11.18 -2.93
CA THR A 2 7.12 12.58 -2.54
C THR A 2 6.34 13.48 -3.48
N VAL A 3 5.41 14.27 -2.94
CA VAL A 3 4.64 15.25 -3.70
C VAL A 3 4.89 16.62 -3.07
N HIS A 4 5.35 17.57 -3.88
CA HIS A 4 5.67 18.93 -3.45
C HIS A 4 4.42 19.80 -3.57
N VAL A 5 3.74 20.09 -2.45
CA VAL A 5 2.64 21.08 -2.43
C VAL A 5 3.24 22.44 -2.03
N PRO A 6 2.90 23.54 -2.70
CA PRO A 6 3.28 24.88 -2.27
C PRO A 6 2.73 25.19 -0.86
N SER A 7 3.53 25.84 -0.02
CA SER A 7 3.20 26.11 1.38
C SER A 7 1.99 27.03 1.55
N ASN A 8 1.17 26.78 2.58
CA ASN A 8 0.02 27.55 3.09
C ASN A 8 -1.40 27.23 2.59
N GLN A 9 -1.66 26.11 1.90
CA GLN A 9 -3.00 25.88 1.37
C GLN A 9 -3.58 24.51 1.70
N PRO A 10 -4.87 24.42 2.07
CA PRO A 10 -5.54 23.14 2.22
C PRO A 10 -5.56 22.50 0.84
N ALA A 11 -4.89 21.36 0.66
CA ALA A 11 -4.97 20.59 -0.57
C ALA A 11 -5.86 19.38 -0.31
N ALA A 12 -6.80 19.10 -1.22
CA ALA A 12 -7.53 17.85 -1.17
C ALA A 12 -6.59 16.76 -1.72
N ILE A 13 -6.27 15.78 -0.89
CA ILE A 13 -5.37 14.68 -1.27
C ILE A 13 -6.20 13.41 -1.40
N SER A 14 -6.10 12.77 -2.56
CA SER A 14 -6.68 11.44 -2.80
C SER A 14 -5.54 10.47 -3.15
N CYS A 15 -5.58 9.26 -2.62
CA CYS A 15 -4.72 8.19 -3.05
C CYS A 15 -5.54 6.93 -3.28
N HIS A 16 -5.18 6.18 -4.31
CA HIS A 16 -5.82 4.92 -4.66
C HIS A 16 -4.78 3.91 -5.14
N LEU A 17 -5.09 2.64 -4.98
CA LEU A 17 -4.28 1.55 -5.51
C LEU A 17 -4.95 1.03 -6.79
N GLU A 18 -4.20 1.07 -7.89
CA GLU A 18 -4.58 0.45 -9.15
C GLU A 18 -3.85 -0.88 -9.24
N GLY A 19 -4.58 -1.99 -9.18
CA GLY A 19 -4.00 -3.34 -9.23
C GLY A 19 -4.08 -3.91 -10.63
N GLU A 20 -3.02 -4.61 -11.04
CA GLU A 20 -3.09 -5.58 -12.13
C GLU A 20 -3.28 -6.94 -11.48
N VAL A 21 -4.53 -7.41 -11.41
CA VAL A 21 -4.81 -8.76 -10.89
C VAL A 21 -4.42 -9.75 -11.99
N ASP A 22 -3.56 -10.71 -11.67
CA ASP A 22 -3.20 -11.82 -12.56
C ASP A 22 -4.48 -12.46 -13.12
N GLY A 23 -4.76 -12.22 -14.40
CA GLY A 23 -6.05 -12.53 -15.02
C GLY A 23 -6.52 -11.65 -16.18
N GLY A 24 -5.70 -10.70 -16.67
CA GLY A 24 -5.93 -10.03 -17.97
C GLY A 24 -7.09 -9.04 -18.05
N ALA A 25 -7.79 -8.78 -16.94
CA ALA A 25 -8.74 -7.69 -16.84
C ALA A 25 -8.19 -6.66 -15.85
N ALA A 26 -8.13 -5.39 -16.27
CA ALA A 26 -7.84 -4.27 -15.38
C ALA A 26 -8.83 -4.32 -14.21
N ALA A 27 -8.36 -4.84 -13.06
CA ALA A 27 -9.20 -4.96 -11.89
C ALA A 27 -9.53 -3.54 -11.42
N ALA A 28 -10.80 -3.31 -11.09
CA ALA A 28 -11.21 -2.05 -10.51
C ALA A 28 -10.25 -1.69 -9.35
N PRO A 29 -9.84 -0.41 -9.21
CA PRO A 29 -8.88 0.00 -8.21
C PRO A 29 -9.32 -0.51 -6.83
N TYR A 30 -8.43 -1.23 -6.14
CA TYR A 30 -8.74 -1.76 -4.82
C TYR A 30 -8.72 -0.59 -3.82
N PRO A 31 -9.85 -0.20 -3.23
CA PRO A 31 -9.88 0.99 -2.39
C PRO A 31 -9.08 0.74 -1.11
N ALA A 32 -8.10 1.58 -0.84
CA ALA A 32 -7.45 1.61 0.47
C ALA A 32 -8.50 2.00 1.53
N LYS A 33 -8.57 1.25 2.63
CA LYS A 33 -9.62 1.42 3.64
C LYS A 33 -9.42 2.71 4.46
N HIS A 34 -8.18 3.07 4.73
CA HIS A 34 -7.81 4.31 5.41
C HIS A 34 -6.52 4.87 4.79
N VAL A 35 -6.50 6.15 4.45
CA VAL A 35 -5.29 6.84 4.01
C VAL A 35 -5.05 8.03 4.93
N ASN A 36 -3.95 7.99 5.67
CA ASN A 36 -3.51 9.08 6.53
C ASN A 36 -2.34 9.81 5.88
N PHE A 37 -2.40 11.14 5.93
CA PHE A 37 -1.38 12.03 5.37
C PHE A 37 -0.65 12.76 6.49
N SER A 38 0.65 12.94 6.29
CA SER A 38 1.45 13.88 7.08
C SER A 38 2.20 14.81 6.12
N TYR A 39 2.19 16.10 6.44
CA TYR A 39 2.79 17.15 5.62
C TYR A 39 3.61 18.10 6.50
N THR A 40 4.66 18.68 5.92
CA THR A 40 5.43 19.74 6.57
C THR A 40 4.73 21.08 6.45
N GLN A 41 5.13 22.04 7.29
CA GLN A 41 4.66 23.42 7.24
C GLN A 41 4.91 24.09 5.86
N THR A 42 5.85 23.55 5.07
CA THR A 42 6.16 23.94 3.69
C THR A 42 5.25 23.32 2.63
N GLY A 43 4.26 22.51 3.01
CA GLY A 43 3.33 21.83 2.10
C GLY A 43 3.89 20.54 1.49
N VAL A 44 5.10 20.08 1.86
CA VAL A 44 5.61 18.82 1.32
C VAL A 44 4.94 17.65 2.04
N ILE A 45 4.31 16.75 1.29
CA ILE A 45 3.82 15.48 1.84
C ILE A 45 5.05 14.61 2.14
N THR A 46 5.30 14.36 3.43
CA THR A 46 6.48 13.59 3.88
C THR A 46 6.16 12.13 4.09
N SER A 47 4.93 11.79 4.48
CA SER A 47 4.49 10.40 4.52
C SER A 47 3.02 10.24 4.21
N VAL A 48 2.72 9.18 3.47
CA VAL A 48 1.37 8.67 3.19
C VAL A 48 1.31 7.28 3.80
N ARG A 49 0.36 7.04 4.70
CA ARG A 49 0.08 5.72 5.26
C ARG A 49 -1.27 5.25 4.74
N ALA A 50 -1.26 4.21 3.92
CA ALA A 50 -2.46 3.52 3.48
C ALA A 50 -2.60 2.20 4.26
N THR A 51 -3.78 1.94 4.79
CA THR A 51 -4.14 0.66 5.40
C THR A 51 -5.07 -0.10 4.46
N LEU A 52 -4.72 -1.35 4.21
CA LEU A 52 -5.46 -2.24 3.34
C LEU A 52 -6.37 -3.15 4.16
N SER A 53 -7.43 -3.62 3.52
CA SER A 53 -8.24 -4.70 4.08
C SER A 53 -7.39 -5.97 4.16
N SER A 54 -7.65 -6.82 5.15
CA SER A 54 -7.04 -8.17 5.22
C SER A 54 -7.54 -9.10 4.11
N ALA A 55 -8.57 -8.70 3.37
CA ALA A 55 -9.06 -9.39 2.18
C ALA A 55 -8.55 -8.74 0.87
N ALA A 56 -7.48 -7.94 0.92
CA ALA A 56 -6.86 -7.40 -0.28
C ALA A 56 -6.25 -8.52 -1.13
N PRO A 57 -6.52 -8.59 -2.44
CA PRO A 57 -5.87 -9.58 -3.29
C PRO A 57 -4.35 -9.39 -3.29
N VAL A 58 -3.62 -10.49 -3.19
CA VAL A 58 -2.16 -10.53 -3.33
C VAL A 58 -1.79 -10.22 -4.78
N GLY A 59 -0.72 -9.46 -4.99
CA GLY A 59 -0.24 -9.13 -6.33
C GLY A 59 0.49 -7.78 -6.43
N ASP A 60 0.83 -7.42 -7.67
CA ASP A 60 1.47 -6.16 -8.01
C ASP A 60 0.44 -5.03 -8.17
N TYR A 61 0.70 -3.91 -7.51
CA TYR A 61 -0.14 -2.73 -7.56
C TYR A 61 0.69 -1.49 -7.89
N THR A 62 0.02 -0.53 -8.50
CA THR A 62 0.49 0.85 -8.60
C THR A 62 -0.27 1.70 -7.60
N CYS A 63 0.43 2.21 -6.59
CA CYS A 63 -0.08 3.23 -5.70
C CYS A 63 0.03 4.58 -6.38
N ALA A 64 -1.11 5.18 -6.70
CA ALA A 64 -1.23 6.50 -7.28
C ALA A 64 -1.80 7.47 -6.24
N CYS A 65 -1.25 8.68 -6.19
CA CYS A 65 -1.80 9.78 -5.42
C CYS A 65 -1.98 11.01 -6.29
N GLU A 66 -3.08 11.69 -6.06
CA GLU A 66 -3.44 12.96 -6.66
C GLU A 66 -3.63 14.00 -5.56
N VAL A 67 -2.98 15.16 -5.74
CA VAL A 67 -3.12 16.30 -4.84
C VAL A 67 -3.73 17.44 -5.63
N VAL A 68 -4.90 17.91 -5.21
CA VAL A 68 -5.57 19.08 -5.78
C VAL A 68 -5.21 20.30 -4.93
N VAL A 69 -4.50 21.26 -5.52
CA VAL A 69 -4.13 22.52 -4.88
C VAL A 69 -5.31 23.49 -4.99
N SER A 70 -5.92 23.85 -3.85
CA SER A 70 -7.21 24.55 -3.83
C SER A 70 -7.25 25.86 -4.61
N ASP A 71 -6.18 26.67 -4.60
CA ASP A 71 -6.26 28.01 -5.19
C ASP A 71 -5.90 28.04 -6.67
N SER A 72 -5.08 27.11 -7.15
CA SER A 72 -4.68 27.03 -8.57
C SER A 72 -5.49 26.00 -9.36
N GLY A 73 -6.21 25.11 -8.67
CA GLY A 73 -6.80 23.92 -9.27
C GLY A 73 -5.76 22.94 -9.84
N ALA A 74 -4.47 23.16 -9.59
CA ALA A 74 -3.41 22.31 -10.11
C ALA A 74 -3.52 20.91 -9.48
N VAL A 75 -3.42 19.89 -10.33
CA VAL A 75 -3.41 18.48 -9.90
C VAL A 75 -1.98 17.95 -10.00
N LEU A 76 -1.39 17.65 -8.84
CA LEU A 76 -0.09 16.99 -8.76
C LEU A 76 -0.32 15.49 -8.67
N ARG A 77 0.41 14.72 -9.48
CA ARG A 77 0.30 13.26 -9.53
C ARG A 77 1.62 12.61 -9.17
N GLY A 78 1.56 11.52 -8.43
CA GLY A 78 2.72 10.68 -8.19
C GLY A 78 2.32 9.23 -8.03
N SER A 79 3.16 8.31 -8.50
CA SER A 79 2.91 6.88 -8.39
C SER A 79 4.13 6.07 -7.97
N LYS A 80 3.90 4.91 -7.36
CA LYS A 80 4.91 3.91 -7.00
C LYS A 80 4.33 2.51 -7.13
N ARG A 81 5.14 1.56 -7.64
CA ARG A 81 4.79 0.14 -7.59
C ARG A 81 4.96 -0.39 -6.17
N VAL A 82 4.01 -1.23 -5.74
CA VAL A 82 3.99 -1.91 -4.45
C VAL A 82 3.50 -3.34 -4.66
N LEU A 83 4.13 -4.29 -3.98
CA LEU A 83 3.71 -5.68 -3.97
C LEU A 83 2.94 -5.93 -2.67
N ILE A 84 1.70 -6.42 -2.79
CA ILE A 84 0.88 -6.84 -1.66
C ILE A 84 1.03 -8.35 -1.50
N LEU A 85 1.33 -8.79 -0.28
CA LEU A 85 1.50 -10.20 0.10
C LEU A 85 0.48 -10.57 1.18
N PHE A 86 0.28 -11.87 1.38
CA PHE A 86 -0.44 -12.38 2.56
C PHE A 86 0.26 -11.93 3.84
N ASN A 87 -0.51 -11.70 4.91
CA ASN A 87 0.02 -11.24 6.18
C ASN A 87 -0.19 -12.26 7.31
N PRO A 88 0.79 -13.13 7.61
CA PRO A 88 0.67 -14.12 8.68
C PRO A 88 0.70 -13.51 10.08
N TYR A 89 1.01 -12.22 10.21
CA TYR A 89 1.03 -11.49 11.49
C TYR A 89 -0.32 -10.86 11.85
N LEU A 90 -1.28 -10.80 10.90
CA LEU A 90 -2.54 -10.11 11.09
C LEU A 90 -3.66 -11.13 11.41
N PRO A 91 -4.29 -11.11 12.60
CA PRO A 91 -5.31 -12.10 13.00
C PRO A 91 -6.53 -12.21 12.08
N THR A 92 -6.80 -11.18 11.28
CA THR A 92 -7.94 -11.15 10.36
C THR A 92 -7.58 -11.54 8.93
N ASP A 93 -6.31 -11.87 8.66
CA ASP A 93 -5.84 -12.40 7.38
C ASP A 93 -6.10 -13.91 7.34
N ALA A 94 -6.42 -14.43 6.15
CA ALA A 94 -6.65 -15.86 5.97
C ALA A 94 -5.38 -16.70 6.20
N ALA A 95 -4.20 -16.10 6.05
CA ALA A 95 -2.91 -16.75 6.27
C ALA A 95 -2.37 -16.54 7.70
N TYR A 96 -3.19 -16.07 8.64
CA TYR A 96 -2.74 -15.81 10.01
C TYR A 96 -2.17 -17.05 10.70
N MET A 97 -1.04 -16.85 11.38
CA MET A 97 -0.40 -17.85 12.23
C MET A 97 -0.15 -17.21 13.60
N ASP A 98 -0.58 -17.86 14.68
CA ASP A 98 -0.46 -17.36 16.04
C ASP A 98 0.97 -17.51 16.60
N SER A 99 1.60 -18.65 16.32
CA SER A 99 2.97 -19.00 16.74
C SER A 99 4.04 -18.23 15.98
N GLU A 100 4.91 -17.54 16.72
CA GLU A 100 6.09 -16.87 16.15
C GLU A 100 7.11 -17.86 15.59
N ALA A 101 7.28 -19.00 16.26
CA ALA A 101 8.18 -20.05 15.79
C ALA A 101 7.72 -20.61 14.43
N ASP A 102 6.41 -20.82 14.26
CA ASP A 102 5.87 -21.33 13.00
C ASP A 102 5.98 -20.30 11.88
N ARG A 103 5.74 -19.01 12.16
CA ARG A 103 5.96 -17.94 11.16
C ARG A 103 7.41 -17.89 10.72
N SER A 104 8.35 -18.03 11.66
CA SER A 104 9.78 -18.05 11.36
C SER A 104 10.15 -19.22 10.44
N GLU A 105 9.66 -20.43 10.74
CA GLU A 105 9.96 -21.65 9.97
C GLU A 105 9.26 -21.68 8.59
N TYR A 106 7.96 -21.38 8.53
CA TYR A 106 7.16 -21.63 7.33
C TYR A 106 7.02 -20.42 6.40
N VAL A 107 7.43 -19.23 6.84
CA VAL A 107 7.31 -17.99 6.04
C VAL A 107 8.67 -17.32 5.82
N GLU A 108 9.47 -17.16 6.89
CA GLU A 108 10.69 -16.36 6.82
C GLU A 108 11.93 -17.18 6.45
N MET A 109 11.96 -18.46 6.82
CA MET A 109 13.07 -19.34 6.50
C MET A 109 13.12 -19.63 5.00
N THR A 110 14.26 -19.29 4.39
CA THR A 110 14.48 -19.41 2.94
C THR A 110 15.14 -20.72 2.53
N GLU A 111 15.56 -21.54 3.49
CA GLU A 111 16.29 -22.79 3.29
C GLU A 111 15.61 -23.91 4.08
N GLY A 112 15.67 -25.15 3.59
CA GLY A 112 15.04 -26.27 4.27
C GLY A 112 15.76 -27.57 3.99
N VAL A 113 15.53 -28.55 4.84
CA VAL A 113 16.11 -29.90 4.70
C VAL A 113 15.07 -30.83 4.10
N LEU A 114 15.41 -31.47 2.98
CA LEU A 114 14.62 -32.53 2.38
C LEU A 114 15.21 -33.88 2.77
N PHE A 115 14.52 -34.61 3.63
CA PHE A 115 14.93 -35.96 4.00
C PHE A 115 14.63 -36.95 2.86
N GLN A 116 15.64 -37.74 2.49
CA GLN A 116 15.53 -38.84 1.53
C GLN A 116 16.00 -40.13 2.22
N GLY A 117 15.40 -41.26 1.83
CA GLY A 117 15.47 -42.55 2.53
C GLY A 117 16.87 -43.12 2.75
#